data_AF-A0A935Y9F1-F1
#
_entry.id   AF-A0A935Y9F1-F1
#
_cell.length_a   1.000
_cell.length_b   1.000
_cell.length_c   1.000
_cell.angle_alpha   90.00
_cell.angle_beta   90.00
_cell.angle_gamma   90.00
#
_symmetry.space_group_name_H-M   'P 1'
#
loop_
_entity.id
_entity.type
_entity.pdbx_description
1 polymer ?
#
loop_
_entity_poly.entity_id
_entity_poly.type
_entity_poly.pdbx_seq_one_letter_code
_entity_poly.pdbx_strand_id
1 'polypeptide(L)' 'MGRLNGCAYIHGDPKADPIAWCGRPALAGKPYCAEHWDMTHIPLLSLDELTEIQRMRAIAKAAFIPAGLE' A
#
# COMPACT_ATOMS: atom_id res chain seq x y z
N MET A 1 -0.82 -23.09 -18.25
CA MET A 1 -1.12 -23.48 -16.86
C MET A 1 -1.99 -22.41 -16.24
N GLY A 2 -3.28 -22.68 -16.02
CA GLY A 2 -4.27 -21.67 -15.63
C GLY A 2 -4.05 -21.16 -14.20
N ARG A 3 -3.89 -19.85 -14.03
CA ARG A 3 -3.97 -19.20 -12.71
C ARG A 3 -5.45 -19.09 -12.36
N LEU A 4 -5.92 -19.80 -11.34
CA LEU A 4 -7.31 -19.60 -10.93
C LEU A 4 -7.54 -19.23 -9.47
N ASN A 5 -6.64 -19.45 -8.49
CA ASN A 5 -7.00 -19.16 -7.08
C ASN A 5 -5.86 -18.69 -6.13
N GLY A 6 -4.68 -18.33 -6.65
CA GLY A 6 -3.50 -17.99 -5.84
C GLY A 6 -3.13 -16.50 -5.86
N CYS A 7 -2.54 -16.02 -4.76
CA CYS A 7 -1.98 -14.70 -4.59
C CYS A 7 -0.91 -14.41 -5.65
N ALA A 8 -1.11 -13.33 -6.40
CA ALA A 8 -0.27 -12.91 -7.51
C ALA A 8 0.93 -12.04 -7.11
N TYR A 9 1.25 -11.93 -5.81
CA TYR A 9 2.42 -11.19 -5.37
C TYR A 9 3.72 -11.89 -5.80
N ILE A 10 4.69 -11.13 -6.31
CA ILE A 10 6.01 -11.61 -6.71
C ILE A 10 7.01 -11.28 -5.60
N HIS A 11 7.80 -12.28 -5.20
CA HIS A 11 8.96 -12.09 -4.36
C HIS A 11 10.21 -11.87 -5.21
N GLY A 12 11.04 -10.89 -4.85
CA GLY A 12 12.32 -10.64 -5.52
C GLY A 12 12.18 -10.03 -6.91
N ASP A 13 13.00 -10.49 -7.86
CA ASP A 13 13.06 -9.94 -9.22
C ASP A 13 11.93 -10.50 -10.11
N PRO A 14 11.03 -9.66 -10.65
CA PRO A 14 9.99 -10.10 -11.58
C PRO A 14 10.51 -10.63 -12.92
N LYS A 15 11.80 -10.43 -13.23
CA LYS A 15 12.47 -10.99 -14.42
C LYS A 15 13.22 -12.29 -14.17
N ALA A 16 13.25 -12.79 -12.93
CA ALA A 16 13.89 -14.06 -12.60
C ALA A 16 13.18 -15.24 -13.28
N ASP A 17 13.95 -16.29 -13.60
CA ASP A 17 13.43 -17.57 -14.10
C ASP A 17 13.85 -18.70 -13.15
N PRO A 18 12.91 -19.29 -12.38
CA PRO A 18 11.47 -19.03 -12.37
C PRO A 18 11.08 -17.79 -11.56
N ILE A 19 9.95 -17.15 -11.93
CA ILE A 19 9.35 -16.08 -11.11
C ILE A 19 8.85 -16.67 -9.78
N ALA A 20 9.28 -16.07 -8.67
CA ALA A 20 8.88 -16.49 -7.33
C ALA A 20 7.51 -15.90 -6.94
N TRP A 21 6.42 -16.56 -7.31
CA TRP A 21 5.07 -16.18 -6.89
C TRP A 21 4.79 -16.59 -5.44
N CYS A 22 4.01 -15.78 -4.72
CA CYS A 22 3.55 -16.13 -3.38
C CYS A 22 2.68 -17.39 -3.36
N GLY A 23 1.69 -17.49 -4.26
CA GLY A 23 0.87 -18.70 -4.44
C GLY A 23 -0.13 -19.04 -3.32
N ARG A 24 -0.07 -18.39 -2.15
CA ARG A 24 -1.07 -18.56 -1.06
C ARG A 24 -2.50 -18.23 -1.53
N PRO A 25 -3.57 -18.76 -0.92
CA PRO A 25 -4.94 -18.46 -1.32
C PRO A 25 -5.21 -16.94 -1.35
N ALA A 26 -5.77 -16.46 -2.46
CA ALA A 26 -6.17 -15.06 -2.57
C ALA A 26 -7.45 -14.79 -1.76
N LEU A 27 -7.63 -13.55 -1.31
CA LEU A 27 -8.90 -13.12 -0.74
C LEU A 27 -10.00 -13.14 -1.82
N ALA A 28 -11.24 -13.41 -1.42
CA ALA A 28 -12.37 -13.46 -2.34
C ALA A 28 -12.51 -12.14 -3.13
N GLY A 29 -12.47 -12.22 -4.46
CA GLY A 29 -12.55 -11.05 -5.35
C GLY A 29 -11.30 -10.16 -5.37
N LYS A 30 -10.17 -10.60 -4.79
CA LYS A 30 -8.91 -9.86 -4.74
C LYS A 30 -7.76 -10.65 -5.40
N PRO A 31 -6.71 -9.96 -5.91
CA PRO A 31 -5.56 -10.61 -6.55
C PRO A 31 -4.53 -11.18 -5.55
N TYR A 32 -4.61 -10.83 -4.28
CA TYR A 32 -3.59 -11.12 -3.26
C TYR A 32 -4.18 -11.82 -2.04
N CYS A 33 -3.32 -12.52 -1.28
CA CYS A 33 -3.65 -12.99 0.07
C CYS A 33 -3.70 -11.79 1.04
N ALA A 34 -4.20 -12.00 2.27
CA ALA A 34 -4.39 -10.92 3.25
C ALA A 34 -3.14 -10.04 3.45
N GLU A 35 -1.99 -10.67 3.70
CA GLU A 35 -0.73 -9.96 3.92
C GLU A 35 -0.32 -9.07 2.73
N HIS A 36 -0.34 -9.62 1.52
CA HIS A 36 0.06 -8.87 0.34
C HIS A 36 -1.02 -7.88 -0.13
N TRP A 37 -2.28 -8.09 0.26
CA TRP A 37 -3.33 -7.10 0.07
C TRP A 37 -3.05 -5.86 0.94
N ASP A 38 -2.75 -6.05 2.22
CA ASP A 38 -2.44 -4.93 3.14
C ASP A 38 -1.22 -4.11 2.70
N MET A 39 -0.23 -4.76 2.07
CA MET A 39 0.97 -4.07 1.57
C MET A 39 0.73 -3.26 0.29
N THR A 40 -0.21 -3.68 -0.55
CA THR A 40 -0.36 -3.15 -1.93
C THR A 40 -1.63 -2.35 -2.13
N HIS A 41 -2.63 -2.57 -1.28
CA HIS A 41 -3.89 -1.87 -1.34
C HIS A 41 -3.73 -0.47 -0.76
N ILE A 42 -3.84 0.53 -1.63
CA ILE A 42 -3.98 1.92 -1.22
C ILE A 42 -5.47 2.16 -0.98
N PRO A 43 -5.91 2.43 0.27
CA PRO A 43 -7.31 2.74 0.53
C PRO A 43 -7.69 4.01 -0.24
N LEU A 44 -8.84 3.95 -0.94
CA LEU A 44 -9.45 5.14 -1.51
C LEU A 44 -9.98 5.98 -0.36
N LEU A 45 -9.42 7.18 -0.20
CA LEU A 45 -9.88 8.16 0.77
C LEU A 45 -11.03 8.98 0.17
N SER A 46 -12.03 9.25 0.99
CA SER A 46 -13.05 10.26 0.71
C SER A 46 -12.44 11.67 0.65
N LEU A 47 -13.17 12.62 0.05
CA LEU A 47 -12.75 14.03 0.02
C LEU A 47 -12.59 14.62 1.42
N ASP A 48 -13.44 14.22 2.37
CA ASP A 48 -13.38 14.68 3.75
C ASP A 48 -12.11 14.17 4.45
N GLU A 49 -11.77 12.89 4.29
CA GLU A 49 -10.53 12.30 4.84
C GLU A 49 -9.29 12.96 4.24
N LEU A 50 -9.28 13.23 2.93
CA LEU A 50 -8.19 13.96 2.28
C LEU A 50 -8.04 15.38 2.83
N THR A 51 -9.16 16.07 3.07
CA THR A 51 -9.17 17.44 3.61
C THR A 51 -8.60 17.46 5.02
N GLU A 52 -9.00 16.53 5.88
CA GLU A 52 -8.49 16.47 7.26
C GLU A 52 -6.99 16.12 7.30
N ILE A 53 -6.51 15.20 6.46
CA ILE A 53 -5.08 14.91 6.32
C ILE A 53 -4.29 16.15 5.91
N GLN A 54 -4.80 16.93 4.95
CA GLN A 54 -4.17 18.17 4.52
C GLN A 54 -4.13 19.21 5.63
N ARG A 55 -5.21 19.35 6.40
CA ARG A 55 -5.29 20.24 7.56
C ARG A 55 -4.26 19.85 8.63
N MET A 56 -4.17 18.57 8.99
CA MET A 56 -3.22 18.08 9.98
C MET A 56 -1.77 18.28 9.54
N ARG A 57 -1.46 18.08 8.25
CA ARG A 57 -0.14 18.39 7.68
C ARG A 57 0.19 19.87 7.76
N ALA A 58 -0.79 20.76 7.52
CA ALA A 58 -0.59 22.20 7.64
C ALA A 58 -0.29 22.61 9.10
N ILE A 59 -1.01 22.04 10.08
CA ILE A 59 -0.77 22.26 11.51
C ILE A 59 0.63 21.78 11.89
N ALA A 60 1.01 20.55 11.51
CA ALA A 60 2.34 20.00 11.81
C ALA A 60 3.47 20.86 11.22
N LYS A 61 3.30 21.36 9.98
CA LYS A 61 4.25 22.27 9.34
C LYS A 61 4.36 23.61 10.09
N ALA A 62 3.24 24.16 10.54
CA ALA A 62 3.23 25.43 11.29
C ALA A 62 3.77 25.27 12.72
N ALA A 63 3.61 24.09 13.34
CA ALA A 63 4.16 23.78 14.65
C ALA A 63 5.69 23.58 14.62
N PHE A 64 6.25 23.19 13.48
CA PHE A 64 7.69 23.04 13.28
C PHE A 64 8.34 24.36 12.83
N ILE A 65 8.18 25.44 13.62
CA ILE A 65 9.07 26.60 13.55
C ILE A 65 10.32 26.22 14.34
N PRO A 66 11.52 26.10 13.74
CA PRO A 66 12.72 25.91 14.53
C PRO A 66 12.85 27.11 15.48
N ALA A 67 12.77 26.86 16.77
CA ALA A 67 13.09 27.84 17.79
C ALA A 67 14.56 28.25 17.61
N GLY A 68 14.82 29.41 17.00
CA GLY A 68 16.19 29.95 16.91
C GLY A 68 16.61 30.69 15.64
N LEU A 69 15.73 31.49 15.03
CA LEU A 69 16.19 32.57 14.15
C LEU A 69 15.50 33.87 14.57
N GLU A 70 16.09 34.49 15.59
CA GLU A 70 16.03 35.93 15.84
C GLU A 70 17.15 36.63 15.06
#